data_AF-A0AB73Q2M9-F1
#
_entry.id   AF-A0AB73Q2M9-F1
#
_cell.length_a   1.000
_cell.length_b   1.000
_cell.length_c   1.000
_cell.angle_alpha   90.00
_cell.angle_beta   90.00
_cell.angle_gamma   90.00
#
_symmetry.space_group_name_H-M   'P 1'
#
loop_
_entity.id
_entity.type
_entity.pdbx_description
1 polymer ?
#
loop_
_entity_poly.entity_id
_entity_poly.type
_entity_poly.pdbx_seq_one_letter_code
_entity_poly.pdbx_strand_id
1 'polypeptide(L)'
;MAIGDDAIRDAFYAFTQQAEEMDDKGLPQEVWETPCFTYLMTKKQFNQMKVVCQRNGWDIPASPAIPITWAMFRHVLSARNSKDKLSWQECAEILATAFSVQSNVYVNRDYSEQTIVLNAVRRINVAGAGFFAMAIVDVSENNLAPVTAYHATEAKCKAIQRG
;
A
#
# COMPACT_ATOMS: atom_id res chain seq x y z
N MET A 1 -4.95 -15.06 13.30
CA MET A 1 -4.22 -13.81 12.98
C MET A 1 -3.62 -13.28 14.26
N ALA A 2 -2.47 -12.60 14.21
CA ALA A 2 -1.98 -11.92 15.41
C ALA A 2 -2.83 -10.67 15.67
N ILE A 3 -3.01 -10.25 16.93
CA ILE A 3 -3.82 -9.07 17.31
C ILE A 3 -3.41 -7.81 16.52
N GLY A 4 -2.12 -7.67 16.18
CA GLY A 4 -1.63 -6.55 15.38
C GLY A 4 -2.11 -6.56 13.92
N ASP A 5 -2.36 -7.73 13.32
CA ASP A 5 -2.85 -7.84 11.94
C ASP A 5 -4.30 -7.35 11.83
N ASP A 6 -5.13 -7.71 12.82
CA ASP A 6 -6.52 -7.28 12.88
C ASP A 6 -6.61 -5.76 13.14
N ALA A 7 -5.79 -5.22 14.05
CA ALA A 7 -5.75 -3.78 14.31
C ALA A 7 -5.33 -2.96 13.08
N ILE A 8 -4.35 -3.42 12.30
CA ILE A 8 -3.93 -2.75 11.06
C ILE A 8 -5.05 -2.79 10.03
N ARG A 9 -5.71 -3.94 9.85
CA ARG A 9 -6.88 -4.05 8.96
C ARG A 9 -7.97 -3.07 9.38
N ASP A 10 -8.34 -3.08 10.65
CA ASP A 10 -9.43 -2.24 11.17
C ASP A 10 -9.08 -0.75 11.03
N ALA A 11 -7.82 -0.35 11.20
CA ALA A 11 -7.34 1.00 10.91
C ALA A 11 -7.52 1.37 9.44
N PHE A 12 -7.11 0.51 8.49
CA PHE A 12 -7.32 0.77 7.07
C PHE A 12 -8.79 0.92 6.73
N TYR A 13 -9.68 0.09 7.29
CA TYR A 13 -11.12 0.22 7.07
C TYR A 13 -11.67 1.54 7.66
N ALA A 14 -11.35 1.85 8.91
CA ALA A 14 -11.83 3.06 9.57
C ALA A 14 -11.38 4.34 8.86
N PHE A 15 -10.10 4.43 8.50
CA PHE A 15 -9.57 5.63 7.84
C PHE A 15 -9.97 5.74 6.37
N THR A 16 -10.18 4.62 5.66
CA THR A 16 -10.72 4.67 4.29
C THR A 16 -12.15 5.20 4.30
N GLN A 17 -12.99 4.74 5.23
CA GLN A 17 -14.36 5.25 5.38
C GLN A 17 -14.35 6.76 5.71
N GLN A 18 -13.54 7.18 6.68
CA GLN A 18 -13.46 8.59 7.06
C GLN A 18 -12.95 9.46 5.91
N ALA A 19 -11.99 8.99 5.11
CA ALA A 19 -11.50 9.71 3.94
C ALA A 19 -12.58 9.90 2.88
N GLU A 20 -13.43 8.88 2.63
CA GLU A 20 -14.59 9.00 1.75
C GLU A 20 -15.58 10.06 2.28
N GLU A 21 -15.89 10.05 3.57
CA GLU A 21 -16.77 11.04 4.22
C GLU A 21 -16.18 12.47 4.26
N MET A 22 -14.87 12.62 4.04
CA MET A 22 -14.14 13.89 4.05
C MET A 22 -13.97 14.52 2.67
N ASP A 23 -14.07 13.75 1.58
CA ASP A 23 -13.65 14.20 0.23
C ASP A 23 -14.43 15.45 -0.23
N ASP A 24 -15.72 15.53 0.10
CA ASP A 24 -16.60 16.65 -0.27
C ASP A 24 -16.49 17.88 0.66
N LYS A 25 -15.66 17.84 1.71
CA LYS A 25 -15.62 18.89 2.75
C LYS A 25 -14.65 20.04 2.45
N GLY A 26 -13.96 20.03 1.30
CA GLY A 26 -13.07 21.13 0.89
C GLY A 26 -11.92 21.40 1.87
N LEU A 27 -11.40 20.36 2.53
CA LEU A 27 -10.38 20.50 3.57
C LEU A 27 -9.03 21.01 3.01
N PRO A 28 -8.27 21.82 3.77
CA PRO A 28 -6.95 22.30 3.37
C PRO A 28 -5.96 21.16 3.09
N GLN A 29 -4.98 21.41 2.20
CA GLN A 29 -3.99 20.41 1.78
C GLN A 29 -3.16 19.84 2.95
N GLU A 30 -2.81 20.68 3.93
CA GLU A 30 -2.04 20.27 5.12
C GLU A 30 -2.73 19.17 5.94
N VAL A 31 -4.07 19.17 5.96
CA VAL A 31 -4.86 18.11 6.60
C VAL A 31 -4.64 16.79 5.87
N TRP A 32 -4.60 16.82 4.54
CA TRP A 32 -4.40 15.62 3.71
C TRP A 32 -2.97 15.05 3.85
N GLU A 33 -1.97 15.89 4.13
CA GLU A 33 -0.58 15.48 4.30
C GLU A 33 -0.28 14.89 5.69
N THR A 34 -1.18 15.07 6.66
CA THR A 34 -1.02 14.54 8.01
C THR A 34 -1.11 13.00 8.03
N PRO A 35 -0.15 12.29 8.66
CA PRO A 35 -0.24 10.84 8.87
C PRO A 35 -1.43 10.46 9.76
N CYS A 36 -2.25 9.51 9.33
CA CYS A 36 -3.32 8.91 10.14
C CYS A 36 -2.72 7.90 11.14
N PHE A 37 -1.85 7.03 10.63
CA PHE A 37 -1.11 6.04 11.41
C PHE A 37 0.15 5.63 10.65
N THR A 38 0.99 4.81 11.30
CA THR A 38 2.20 4.26 10.69
C THR A 38 2.08 2.75 10.56
N TYR A 39 2.27 2.24 9.34
CA TYR A 39 2.49 0.82 9.12
C TYR A 39 3.94 0.47 9.40
N LEU A 40 4.17 -0.48 10.31
CA LEU A 40 5.50 -0.99 10.60
C LEU A 40 5.74 -2.28 9.83
N MET A 41 6.69 -2.25 8.89
CA MET A 41 7.12 -3.46 8.19
C MET A 41 7.66 -4.50 9.17
N THR A 42 7.38 -5.77 8.89
CA THR A 42 8.04 -6.87 9.58
C THR A 42 9.55 -6.85 9.30
N LYS A 43 10.35 -7.47 10.18
CA LYS A 43 11.80 -7.63 9.98
C LYS A 43 12.13 -8.26 8.61
N LYS A 44 11.29 -9.20 8.15
CA LYS A 44 11.42 -9.83 6.83
C LYS A 44 11.25 -8.80 5.71
N GLN A 45 10.15 -8.06 5.71
CA GLN A 45 9.84 -7.05 4.70
C GLN A 45 10.89 -5.95 4.67
N PHE A 46 11.31 -5.45 5.84
CA PHE A 46 12.34 -4.43 5.93
C PHE A 46 13.69 -4.92 5.41
N ASN A 47 14.07 -6.18 5.68
CA ASN A 47 15.27 -6.77 5.09
C ASN A 47 15.15 -6.90 3.56
N GLN A 48 13.99 -7.29 3.04
CA GLN A 48 13.74 -7.32 1.58
C GLN A 48 13.87 -5.91 0.97
N MET A 49 13.28 -4.90 1.63
CA MET A 49 13.39 -3.49 1.23
C MET A 49 14.85 -3.05 1.12
N LYS A 50 15.66 -3.29 2.16
CA LYS A 50 17.09 -2.93 2.15
C LYS A 50 17.85 -3.65 1.03
N VAL A 51 17.56 -4.92 0.78
CA VAL A 51 18.18 -5.68 -0.32
C VAL A 51 17.78 -5.10 -1.68
N VAL A 52 16.52 -4.70 -1.87
CA VAL A 52 16.08 -4.02 -3.09
C VAL A 52 16.83 -2.71 -3.29
N CYS A 53 16.90 -1.86 -2.27
CA CYS A 53 17.58 -0.57 -2.35
C CYS A 53 19.08 -0.76 -2.65
N GLN A 54 19.75 -1.64 -1.90
CA GLN A 54 21.18 -1.93 -2.07
C GLN A 54 21.50 -2.45 -3.49
N ARG A 55 20.67 -3.33 -4.05
CA ARG A 55 20.90 -3.88 -5.40
C ARG A 55 20.72 -2.86 -6.52
N ASN A 56 19.92 -1.84 -6.30
CA ASN A 56 19.65 -0.79 -7.29
C ASN A 56 20.49 0.48 -7.04
N GLY A 57 21.37 0.48 -6.04
CA GLY A 57 22.20 1.64 -5.70
C GLY A 57 21.42 2.80 -5.06
N TRP A 58 20.25 2.52 -4.48
CA TRP A 58 19.42 3.51 -3.81
C TRP A 58 19.81 3.65 -2.34
N ASP A 59 19.45 4.78 -1.74
CA ASP A 59 19.59 4.98 -0.31
C ASP A 59 18.84 3.90 0.47
N ILE A 60 19.48 3.40 1.53
CA ILE A 60 18.92 2.32 2.34
C ILE A 60 18.04 2.93 3.42
N PRO A 61 16.74 2.58 3.47
CA PRO A 61 15.81 3.09 4.48
C PRO A 61 16.33 2.90 5.91
N ALA A 62 16.40 3.98 6.68
CA ALA A 62 16.85 3.95 8.08
C ALA A 62 15.80 3.35 9.03
N SER A 63 14.52 3.39 8.64
CA SER A 63 13.38 2.97 9.46
C SER A 63 12.45 2.04 8.68
N PRO A 64 11.79 1.05 9.33
CA PRO A 64 10.77 0.22 8.70
C PRO A 64 9.37 0.89 8.66
N ALA A 65 9.27 2.14 9.11
CA ALA A 65 8.02 2.87 9.25
C ALA A 65 7.55 3.46 7.92
N ILE A 66 6.30 3.16 7.56
CA ILE A 66 5.61 3.73 6.41
C ILE A 66 4.43 4.57 6.94
N PRO A 67 4.53 5.91 6.99
CA PRO A 67 3.43 6.77 7.36
C PRO A 67 2.30 6.66 6.32
N ILE A 68 1.08 6.35 6.78
CA ILE A 68 -0.10 6.34 5.92
C ILE A 68 -0.86 7.65 6.16
N THR A 69 -0.89 8.51 5.14
CA THR A 69 -1.54 9.83 5.20
C THR A 69 -2.96 9.79 4.68
N TRP A 70 -3.75 10.81 5.00
CA TRP A 70 -5.07 11.01 4.42
C TRP A 70 -5.03 11.11 2.89
N ALA A 71 -4.00 11.75 2.33
CA ALA A 71 -3.78 11.87 0.90
C ALA A 71 -3.67 10.50 0.22
N MET A 72 -3.05 9.51 0.87
CA MET A 72 -2.97 8.14 0.35
C MET A 72 -4.37 7.50 0.22
N PHE A 73 -5.21 7.61 1.25
CA PHE A 73 -6.58 7.11 1.20
C PHE A 73 -7.39 7.78 0.10
N ARG A 74 -7.37 9.12 0.05
CA ARG A 74 -8.04 9.91 -0.96
C ARG A 74 -7.60 9.54 -2.38
N HIS A 75 -6.28 9.39 -2.58
CA HIS A 75 -5.72 8.99 -3.85
C HIS A 75 -6.22 7.61 -4.29
N VAL A 76 -6.18 6.62 -3.40
CA VAL A 76 -6.64 5.25 -3.72
C VAL A 76 -8.13 5.24 -4.03
N LEU A 77 -8.96 5.89 -3.21
CA LEU A 77 -10.41 6.01 -3.45
C LEU A 77 -10.71 6.60 -4.84
N SER A 78 -10.13 7.77 -5.13
CA SER A 78 -10.32 8.45 -6.43
C SER A 78 -9.82 7.61 -7.60
N ALA A 79 -8.61 7.05 -7.50
CA ALA A 79 -8.00 6.28 -8.58
C ALA A 79 -8.73 4.96 -8.84
N ARG A 80 -9.19 4.26 -7.81
CA ARG A 80 -9.91 2.99 -7.94
C ARG A 80 -11.36 3.19 -8.36
N ASN A 81 -12.03 4.21 -7.85
CA ASN A 81 -13.39 4.52 -8.29
C ASN A 81 -13.43 4.93 -9.78
N SER A 82 -12.49 5.78 -10.21
CA SER A 82 -12.44 6.23 -11.60
C SER A 82 -12.12 5.09 -12.58
N LYS A 83 -11.12 4.26 -12.28
CA LYS A 83 -10.61 3.20 -13.19
C LYS A 83 -11.41 1.91 -13.11
N ASP A 84 -11.73 1.48 -11.90
CA ASP A 84 -12.18 0.12 -11.62
C ASP A 84 -13.61 0.10 -11.03
N LYS A 85 -14.22 1.27 -10.76
CA LYS A 85 -15.55 1.44 -10.17
C LYS A 85 -15.72 0.80 -8.79
N LEU A 86 -14.64 0.76 -8.01
CA LEU A 86 -14.65 0.14 -6.69
C LEU A 86 -15.33 1.01 -5.64
N SER A 87 -15.93 0.33 -4.66
CA SER A 87 -16.40 0.96 -3.43
C SER A 87 -15.25 1.25 -2.46
N TRP A 88 -15.52 2.06 -1.43
CA TRP A 88 -14.54 2.32 -0.39
C TRP A 88 -14.14 1.06 0.38
N GLN A 89 -15.07 0.11 0.60
CA GLN A 89 -14.79 -1.16 1.28
C GLN A 89 -13.79 -2.00 0.49
N GLU A 90 -13.93 -2.04 -0.84
CA GLU A 90 -13.00 -2.75 -1.71
C GLU A 90 -11.62 -2.07 -1.72
N CYS A 91 -11.58 -0.73 -1.68
CA CYS A 91 -10.34 0.03 -1.52
C CYS A 91 -9.65 -0.27 -0.17
N ALA A 92 -10.43 -0.33 0.91
CA ALA A 92 -9.95 -0.68 2.24
C ALA A 92 -9.39 -2.11 2.27
N GLU A 93 -10.06 -3.08 1.64
CA GLU A 93 -9.60 -4.47 1.55
C GLU A 93 -8.29 -4.57 0.75
N ILE A 94 -8.15 -3.82 -0.34
CA ILE A 94 -6.89 -3.73 -1.10
C ILE A 94 -5.77 -3.19 -0.20
N LEU A 95 -5.98 -2.06 0.48
CA LEU A 95 -4.99 -1.42 1.34
C LEU A 95 -4.57 -2.35 2.49
N ALA A 96 -5.53 -2.89 3.22
CA ALA A 96 -5.29 -3.80 4.34
C ALA A 96 -4.57 -5.07 3.92
N THR A 97 -4.90 -5.61 2.74
CA THR A 97 -4.26 -6.83 2.23
C THR A 97 -2.84 -6.56 1.72
N ALA A 98 -2.62 -5.43 1.05
CA ALA A 98 -1.30 -5.03 0.58
C ALA A 98 -0.34 -4.73 1.74
N PHE A 99 -0.77 -3.96 2.75
CA PHE A 99 0.04 -3.65 3.94
C PHE A 99 -0.22 -4.66 5.08
N SER A 100 -0.02 -5.94 4.78
CA SER A 100 -0.14 -7.03 5.75
C SER A 100 1.20 -7.69 6.02
N VAL A 101 1.32 -8.43 7.12
CA VAL A 101 2.54 -9.19 7.45
C VAL A 101 2.87 -10.31 6.45
N GLN A 102 1.91 -10.70 5.62
CA GLN A 102 2.08 -11.75 4.61
C GLN A 102 2.71 -11.22 3.31
N SER A 103 2.76 -9.90 3.15
CA SER A 103 3.29 -9.27 1.95
C SER A 103 4.81 -9.38 1.85
N ASN A 104 5.33 -9.38 0.64
CA ASN A 104 6.76 -9.30 0.34
C ASN A 104 7.08 -8.02 -0.41
N VAL A 105 8.34 -7.58 -0.32
CA VAL A 105 8.83 -6.38 -1.02
C VAL A 105 9.61 -6.77 -2.27
N TYR A 106 9.31 -6.11 -3.39
CA TYR A 106 9.95 -6.28 -4.69
C TYR A 106 10.34 -4.92 -5.29
N VAL A 107 11.20 -4.93 -6.31
CA VAL A 107 11.53 -3.72 -7.08
C VAL A 107 10.39 -3.38 -8.05
N ASN A 108 10.04 -2.10 -8.17
CA ASN A 108 9.20 -1.61 -9.27
C ASN A 108 10.11 -1.28 -10.46
N ARG A 109 10.16 -2.14 -11.48
CA ARG A 109 11.15 -2.02 -12.56
C ARG A 109 10.88 -0.87 -13.54
N ASP A 110 9.63 -0.44 -13.62
CA ASP A 110 9.20 0.56 -14.59
C ASP A 110 9.40 2.00 -14.07
N TYR A 111 9.80 2.16 -12.80
CA TYR A 111 9.92 3.44 -12.11
C TYR A 111 11.20 3.50 -11.28
N SER A 112 11.89 4.64 -11.31
CA SER A 112 13.04 4.87 -10.42
C SER A 112 12.59 4.93 -8.97
N GLU A 113 13.40 4.34 -8.08
CA GLU A 113 13.29 4.47 -6.62
C GLU A 113 11.90 4.11 -6.06
N GLN A 114 11.26 3.12 -6.68
CA GLN A 114 9.99 2.59 -6.22
C GLN A 114 10.07 1.10 -5.93
N THR A 115 9.34 0.69 -4.91
CA THR A 115 9.17 -0.69 -4.51
C THR A 115 7.70 -1.08 -4.52
N ILE A 116 7.49 -2.39 -4.58
CA ILE A 116 6.20 -3.03 -4.58
C ILE A 116 6.06 -3.82 -3.29
N VAL A 117 5.06 -3.51 -2.47
CA VAL A 117 4.61 -4.35 -1.36
C VAL A 117 3.46 -5.22 -1.86
N LEU A 118 3.69 -6.51 -2.06
CA LEU A 118 2.75 -7.43 -2.71
C LEU A 118 2.32 -8.57 -1.77
N ASN A 119 1.00 -8.74 -1.62
CA ASN A 119 0.41 -9.92 -1.03
C ASN A 119 -0.11 -10.87 -2.13
N ALA A 120 0.68 -11.90 -2.44
CA ALA A 120 0.31 -12.96 -3.37
C ALA A 120 -0.19 -14.25 -2.67
N VAL A 121 -0.48 -14.17 -1.37
CA VAL A 121 -0.91 -15.33 -0.55
C VAL A 121 -2.42 -15.34 -0.39
N ARG A 122 -3.01 -14.20 -0.04
CA ARG A 122 -4.46 -14.05 0.16
C ARG A 122 -5.11 -13.47 -1.09
N ARG A 123 -6.11 -14.18 -1.63
CA ARG A 123 -7.01 -13.60 -2.64
C ARG A 123 -8.10 -12.78 -1.96
N ILE A 124 -8.42 -11.64 -2.56
CA ILE A 124 -9.51 -10.74 -2.20
C ILE A 124 -10.53 -10.70 -3.33
N ASN A 125 -11.80 -10.47 -3.00
CA ASN A 125 -12.85 -10.28 -3.99
C ASN A 125 -13.05 -8.78 -4.22
N VAL A 126 -12.85 -8.35 -5.46
CA VAL A 126 -12.96 -6.95 -5.90
C VAL A 126 -13.72 -6.96 -7.22
N ALA A 127 -14.76 -6.14 -7.34
CA ALA A 127 -15.68 -6.08 -8.48
C ALA A 127 -16.25 -7.47 -8.88
N GLY A 128 -16.47 -8.35 -7.90
CA GLY A 128 -17.01 -9.69 -8.11
C GLY A 128 -16.00 -10.73 -8.63
N ALA A 129 -14.71 -10.38 -8.72
CA ALA A 129 -13.66 -11.29 -9.17
C ALA A 129 -12.50 -11.39 -8.16
N GLY A 130 -11.80 -12.53 -8.20
CA GLY A 130 -10.70 -12.82 -7.29
C GLY A 130 -9.38 -12.23 -7.75
N PHE A 131 -8.75 -11.40 -6.92
CA PHE A 131 -7.45 -10.77 -7.18
C PHE A 131 -6.52 -10.87 -5.96
N PHE A 132 -5.28 -10.44 -6.15
CA PHE A 132 -4.30 -10.17 -5.09
C PHE A 132 -4.22 -8.67 -4.83
N ALA A 133 -3.48 -8.24 -3.81
CA ALA A 133 -3.33 -6.82 -3.50
C ALA A 133 -1.85 -6.39 -3.49
N MET A 134 -1.59 -5.20 -4.00
CA MET A 134 -0.26 -4.60 -3.96
C MET A 134 -0.33 -3.10 -3.68
N ALA A 135 0.72 -2.58 -3.04
CA ALA A 135 0.98 -1.16 -2.88
C ALA A 135 2.32 -0.79 -3.50
N ILE A 136 2.41 0.44 -4.00
CA ILE A 136 3.65 1.05 -4.47
C ILE A 136 4.15 1.97 -3.36
N VAL A 137 5.43 1.84 -3.03
CA VAL A 137 6.11 2.66 -2.02
C VAL A 137 7.32 3.29 -2.67
N ASP A 138 7.33 4.62 -2.69
CA ASP A 138 8.50 5.40 -3.04
C ASP A 138 9.54 5.26 -1.92
N VAL A 139 10.80 5.14 -2.31
CA VAL A 139 11.94 5.01 -1.40
C VAL A 139 13.02 6.07 -1.65
N SER A 140 12.74 7.03 -2.53
CA SER A 140 13.63 8.15 -2.82
C SER A 140 13.92 8.96 -1.56
N GLU A 141 15.10 9.55 -1.51
CA GLU A 141 15.53 10.43 -0.41
C GLU A 141 15.39 9.78 0.98
N ASN A 142 15.51 8.45 1.08
CA ASN A 142 15.36 7.70 2.32
C ASN A 142 13.95 7.88 2.96
N ASN A 143 12.95 8.19 2.16
CA ASN A 143 11.56 8.39 2.58
C ASN A 143 10.71 7.20 2.11
N LEU A 144 10.08 6.49 3.06
CA LEU A 144 9.14 5.41 2.73
C LEU A 144 7.73 5.98 2.57
N ALA A 145 7.42 6.47 1.37
CA ALA A 145 6.14 7.11 1.08
C ALA A 145 5.22 6.20 0.24
N PRO A 146 4.02 5.83 0.73
CA PRO A 146 3.00 5.17 -0.10
C PRO A 146 2.60 6.05 -1.28
N VAL A 147 2.65 5.49 -2.48
CA VAL A 147 2.23 6.18 -3.72
C VAL A 147 0.80 5.81 -4.09
N THR A 148 0.49 4.52 -4.09
CA THR A 148 -0.83 4.00 -4.48
C THR A 148 -1.00 2.55 -4.05
N ALA A 149 -2.22 2.03 -4.11
CA ALA A 149 -2.53 0.62 -3.90
C ALA A 149 -3.65 0.17 -4.84
N TYR A 150 -3.58 -1.08 -5.30
CA TYR A 150 -4.55 -1.64 -6.23
C TYR A 150 -4.52 -3.18 -6.25
N HIS A 151 -5.56 -3.76 -6.86
CA HIS A 151 -5.68 -5.20 -7.03
C HIS A 151 -4.84 -5.70 -8.21
N ALA A 152 -4.26 -6.89 -8.11
CA ALA A 152 -3.37 -7.47 -9.10
C ALA A 152 -3.84 -8.86 -9.55
N THR A 153 -3.69 -9.15 -10.83
CA THR A 153 -3.91 -10.50 -11.36
C THR A 153 -2.77 -11.45 -10.98
N GLU A 154 -3.03 -12.75 -11.01
CA GLU A 154 -2.00 -13.76 -10.77
C GLU A 154 -0.83 -13.65 -11.77
N ALA A 155 -1.13 -13.35 -13.04
CA ALA A 155 -0.12 -13.12 -14.06
C ALA A 155 0.80 -11.95 -13.71
N LYS A 156 0.23 -10.83 -13.24
CA LYS A 156 1.00 -9.67 -12.79
C LYS A 156 1.85 -9.99 -11.56
N CYS A 157 1.31 -10.74 -10.60
CA CYS A 157 2.05 -11.20 -9.43
C CYS A 157 3.27 -12.05 -9.82
N LYS A 158 3.09 -13.03 -10.73
CA LYS A 158 4.18 -13.87 -11.23
C LYS A 158 5.25 -13.07 -11.97
N ALA A 159 4.85 -12.05 -12.74
CA ALA A 159 5.79 -11.18 -13.44
C ALA A 159 6.67 -10.39 -12.45
N ILE A 160 6.07 -9.86 -11.38
CA ILE A 160 6.79 -9.15 -10.31
C ILE A 160 7.75 -10.09 -9.58
N GLN A 161 7.31 -11.30 -9.23
CA GLN A 161 8.10 -12.26 -8.43
C GLN A 161 9.29 -12.89 -9.18
N ARG A 162 9.22 -12.97 -10.51
CA ARG A 162 10.34 -13.44 -11.34
C ARG A 162 11.40 -12.38 -11.54
N GLY A 163 11.07 -11.13 -11.19
CA GLY A 163 11.95 -10.00 -11.37
C GLY A 163 12.92 -9.80 -10.21
#